data_AF-A0A493T5E9-F1
#
_entry.id   AF-A0A493T5E9-F1
#
_cell.length_a   1.000
_cell.length_b   1.000
_cell.length_c   1.000
_cell.angle_alpha   90.00
_cell.angle_beta   90.00
_cell.angle_gamma   90.00
#
_symmetry.space_group_name_H-M   'P 1'
#
loop_
_entity.id
_entity.type
_entity.pdbx_description
1 polymer ?
#
loop_
_entity_poly.entity_id
_entity_poly.type
_entity_poly.pdbx_seq_one_letter_code
_entity_poly.pdbx_strand_id
1 'polypeptide(L)'
;MSSSDPLETLRVEASCSVCLGYLRDPVLLECGHNFCRSCITRWWAELSRDFPCPVCRKTSRRRALRPNRQLANMVEAARQLRGPKRKATLPGFPLPRLPKNLAPPRPAPQ
;
A
#
# COMPACT_ATOMS: atom_id res chain seq x y z
N MET A 1 23.67 -10.50 -2.46
CA MET A 1 22.26 -10.40 -1.98
C MET A 1 22.30 -9.44 -0.80
N SER A 2 21.72 -8.24 -0.76
CA SER A 2 20.57 -7.69 -1.47
C SER A 2 20.80 -6.19 -1.69
N SER A 3 20.79 -5.72 -2.93
CA SER A 3 20.60 -4.29 -3.25
C SER A 3 19.10 -4.04 -3.31
N SER A 4 18.43 -4.13 -2.17
CA SER A 4 17.01 -3.80 -2.09
C SER A 4 16.84 -2.31 -2.32
N ASP A 5 16.10 -1.97 -3.38
CA ASP A 5 15.70 -0.61 -3.69
C ASP A 5 15.06 0.05 -2.45
N PRO A 6 15.58 1.21 -1.97
CA PRO A 6 15.08 1.84 -0.75
C PRO A 6 13.59 2.18 -0.80
N LEU A 7 13.04 2.41 -2.00
CA LEU A 7 11.63 2.70 -2.19
C LEU A 7 10.78 1.43 -2.03
N GLU A 8 11.24 0.26 -2.50
CA GLU A 8 10.62 -1.03 -2.19
C GLU A 8 10.60 -1.34 -0.70
N THR A 9 11.71 -1.13 0.01
CA THR A 9 11.74 -1.30 1.46
C THR A 9 10.72 -0.39 2.14
N LEU A 10 10.67 0.90 1.77
CA LEU A 10 9.71 1.84 2.32
C LEU A 10 8.25 1.43 2.01
N ARG A 11 7.99 0.87 0.83
CA ARG A 11 6.66 0.37 0.45
C ARG A 11 6.23 -0.78 1.36
N VAL A 12 7.11 -1.72 1.64
CA VAL A 12 6.85 -2.85 2.54
C VAL A 12 6.56 -2.34 3.95
N GLU A 13 7.39 -1.46 4.50
CA GLU A 13 7.22 -0.89 5.84
C GLU A 13 5.95 -0.04 5.99
N ALA A 14 5.51 0.62 4.92
CA ALA A 14 4.29 1.41 4.88
C ALA A 14 3.01 0.58 4.64
N SER A 15 3.13 -0.76 4.51
CA SER A 15 2.03 -1.65 4.18
C SER A 15 1.45 -2.35 5.40
N CYS A 16 0.14 -2.58 5.38
CA CYS A 16 -0.57 -3.37 6.37
C CYS A 16 -0.40 -4.85 6.07
N SER A 17 0.10 -5.63 7.02
CA SER A 17 0.27 -7.08 6.86
C SER A 17 -1.03 -7.88 6.81
N VAL A 18 -2.19 -7.27 7.07
CA VAL A 18 -3.50 -7.91 6.94
C VAL A 18 -4.09 -7.73 5.54
N CYS A 19 -4.15 -6.50 5.03
CA CYS A 19 -4.73 -6.23 3.70
C CYS A 19 -3.70 -6.11 2.57
N LEU A 20 -2.41 -6.22 2.90
CA LEU A 20 -1.27 -6.15 1.96
C LEU A 20 -1.22 -4.87 1.11
N GLY A 21 -1.86 -3.80 1.59
CA GLY A 21 -1.86 -2.49 0.97
C GLY A 21 -1.37 -1.43 1.95
N TYR A 22 -1.14 -0.22 1.46
CA TYR A 22 -0.73 0.91 2.31
C TYR A 22 -1.66 1.09 3.52
N LEU A 23 -1.06 1.34 4.67
CA LEU A 23 -1.76 1.62 5.91
C LEU A 23 -2.76 2.79 5.74
N ARG A 24 -4.00 2.58 6.20
CA ARG A 24 -5.06 3.60 6.28
C ARG A 24 -5.53 3.68 7.72
N ASP A 25 -5.50 4.88 8.30
CA ASP A 25 -5.72 5.11 9.73
C ASP A 25 -4.92 4.11 10.60
N PRO A 26 -3.57 4.14 10.50
CA PRO A 26 -2.74 3.18 11.21
C PRO A 26 -2.96 3.28 12.72
N VAL A 27 -3.13 2.12 13.33
CA VAL A 27 -3.18 1.94 14.79
C VAL A 27 -2.03 1.05 15.22
N LEU A 28 -1.44 1.42 16.36
CA LEU A 28 -0.34 0.73 17.02
C LEU A 28 -0.90 -0.20 18.10
N LEU A 29 -0.47 -1.45 18.09
CA LEU A 29 -0.68 -2.40 19.18
C LEU A 29 0.39 -2.27 20.25
N GLU A 30 0.12 -2.78 21.46
CA GLU A 30 1.10 -2.81 22.57
C GLU A 30 2.41 -3.51 22.21
N CYS A 31 2.35 -4.45 21.26
CA CYS A 31 3.53 -5.16 20.76
C CYS A 31 4.37 -4.38 19.75
N GLY A 32 3.97 -3.16 19.38
CA GLY A 32 4.70 -2.30 18.44
C GLY A 32 4.29 -2.44 16.95
N HIS A 33 3.44 -3.41 16.61
CA HIS A 33 2.99 -3.61 15.23
C HIS A 33 1.86 -2.65 14.84
N ASN A 34 1.86 -2.21 13.58
CA ASN A 34 0.91 -1.25 13.04
C ASN A 34 -0.01 -1.92 12.01
N PHE A 35 -1.30 -1.57 12.04
CA PHE A 35 -2.31 -2.09 11.12
C PHE A 35 -3.29 -1.00 10.74
N CYS A 36 -4.02 -1.15 9.64
CA CYS A 36 -5.21 -0.32 9.42
C CYS A 36 -6.21 -0.55 10.55
N ARG A 37 -6.86 0.50 11.03
CA ARG A 37 -7.90 0.39 12.06
C ARG A 37 -8.97 -0.64 11.69
N SER A 38 -9.50 -0.56 10.46
CA SER A 38 -10.53 -1.48 9.97
C SER A 38 -10.05 -2.93 9.91
N CYS A 39 -8.79 -3.16 9.49
CA CYS A 39 -8.21 -4.49 9.39
C CYS A 39 -8.12 -5.18 10.76
N ILE A 40 -7.56 -4.48 11.76
CA ILE A 40 -7.40 -5.09 13.10
C ILE A 40 -8.74 -5.22 13.83
N THR A 41 -9.68 -4.28 13.62
CA THR A 41 -11.03 -4.41 14.17
C THR A 41 -11.76 -5.62 13.61
N ARG A 42 -11.64 -5.88 12.30
CA ARG A 42 -12.20 -7.10 11.68
C ARG A 42 -11.53 -8.36 12.20
N TRP A 43 -10.20 -8.36 12.32
CA TRP A 43 -9.44 -9.50 12.85
C TRP A 43 -9.89 -9.90 14.27
N TRP A 44 -10.28 -8.92 15.10
CA TRP A 44 -10.77 -9.15 16.46
C TRP A 44 -12.30 -9.22 16.58
N ALA A 45 -13.06 -9.23 15.48
CA ALA A 45 -14.51 -9.09 15.51
C ALA A 45 -15.19 -10.18 16.38
N GLU A 46 -14.73 -11.42 16.26
CA GLU A 46 -15.29 -12.59 16.95
C GLU A 46 -14.56 -12.94 18.26
N LEU A 47 -13.58 -12.12 18.66
CA LEU A 47 -12.78 -12.36 19.86
C LEU A 47 -13.32 -11.55 21.05
N SER A 48 -13.41 -12.19 22.22
CA SER A 48 -14.05 -11.58 23.40
C SER A 48 -13.07 -11.31 24.55
N ARG A 49 -12.02 -12.13 24.70
CA ARG A 49 -11.10 -12.10 25.85
C ARG A 49 -9.66 -11.79 25.46
N ASP A 50 -9.21 -12.38 24.36
CA ASP A 50 -7.83 -12.34 23.91
C ASP A 50 -7.75 -11.67 22.53
N PHE A 51 -6.84 -10.71 22.41
CA PHE A 51 -6.63 -9.93 21.20
C PHE A 51 -5.19 -10.15 20.69
N PRO A 52 -4.94 -11.26 19.95
CA PRO A 52 -3.61 -11.58 19.44
C PRO A 52 -3.24 -10.65 18.28
N CYS A 53 -1.96 -10.27 18.25
CA CYS A 53 -1.36 -9.61 17.10
C CYS A 53 -1.29 -10.57 15.89
N PRO A 54 -1.74 -10.18 14.68
CA PRO A 54 -1.63 -10.99 13.46
C PRO A 54 -0.18 -11.41 13.10
N VAL A 55 0.83 -10.63 13.53
CA VAL A 55 2.23 -10.86 13.16
C VAL A 55 2.96 -11.68 14.23
N CYS A 56 3.13 -11.13 15.43
CA CYS A 56 3.95 -11.77 16.47
C CYS A 56 3.14 -12.61 17.47
N ARG A 57 1.82 -12.68 17.32
CA ARG A 57 0.89 -13.44 18.19
C ARG A 57 0.90 -13.03 19.67
N LYS A 58 1.62 -11.98 20.06
CA LYS A 58 1.52 -11.41 21.41
C LYS A 58 0.07 -10.97 21.64
N THR A 59 -0.51 -11.46 22.73
CA THR A 59 -1.93 -11.25 23.09
C THR A 59 -2.06 -10.08 24.06
N SER A 60 -2.98 -9.18 23.75
CA SER A 60 -3.43 -8.15 24.69
C SER A 60 -4.78 -8.55 25.29
N ARG A 61 -4.98 -8.25 26.59
CA ARG A 61 -6.27 -8.48 27.29
C ARG A 61 -7.29 -7.36 27.06
N ARG A 62 -6.87 -6.27 26.41
CA ARG A 62 -7.70 -5.10 26.09
C ARG A 62 -7.56 -4.79 24.62
N ARG A 63 -8.62 -4.25 23.99
CA ARG A 63 -8.56 -3.68 22.63
C ARG A 63 -7.87 -2.30 22.64
N ALA A 64 -6.62 -2.27 23.10
CA ALA A 64 -5.82 -1.05 23.17
C ALA A 64 -5.27 -0.72 21.77
N LEU A 65 -6.06 0.03 20.99
CA LEU A 65 -5.65 0.55 19.68
C LEU A 65 -5.24 2.01 19.83
N ARG A 66 -3.95 2.32 19.66
CA ARG A 66 -3.46 3.70 19.70
C ARG A 66 -3.31 4.24 18.28
N PRO A 67 -4.05 5.29 17.87
CA PRO A 67 -3.86 5.90 16.55
C PRO A 67 -2.43 6.43 16.37
N ASN A 68 -1.84 6.20 15.20
CA ASN A 68 -0.49 6.65 14.87
C ASN A 68 -0.53 7.66 13.72
N ARG A 69 -0.89 8.92 14.02
CA ARG A 69 -1.02 9.99 13.02
C ARG A 69 0.28 10.29 12.28
N GLN A 70 1.42 10.19 12.96
CA GLN A 70 2.73 10.39 12.34
C GLN A 70 2.99 9.34 11.26
N LEU A 71 2.71 8.06 11.54
CA LEU A 71 2.83 7.01 10.54
C LEU A 71 1.87 7.20 9.36
N ALA A 72 0.64 7.68 9.61
CA ALA A 72 -0.28 8.05 8.52
C ALA A 72 0.34 9.09 7.57
N ASN A 73 0.94 10.16 8.13
CA ASN A 73 1.60 11.19 7.33
C ASN A 73 2.78 10.63 6.52
N MET A 74 3.59 9.75 7.13
CA MET A 74 4.71 9.09 6.44
C MET A 74 4.25 8.18 5.31
N VAL A 75 3.15 7.43 5.50
CA VAL A 75 2.56 6.57 4.48
C VAL A 75 2.07 7.39 3.29
N GLU A 76 1.43 8.54 3.53
CA GLU A 76 1.00 9.44 2.46
C GLU A 76 2.18 10.06 1.70
N ALA A 77 3.26 10.43 2.39
CA ALA A 77 4.50 10.85 1.73
C ALA A 77 5.09 9.71 0.88
N ALA A 78 5.15 8.48 1.41
CA ALA A 78 5.67 7.31 0.70
C ALA A 78 4.86 6.95 -0.56
N ARG A 79 3.54 7.21 -0.56
CA ARG A 79 2.70 7.06 -1.75
C ARG A 79 3.09 8.03 -2.86
N GLN A 80 3.43 9.27 -2.50
CA GLN A 80 3.84 10.31 -3.45
C GLN A 80 5.25 10.07 -4.02
N LEU A 81 6.13 9.39 -3.26
CA LEU A 81 7.47 9.00 -3.72
C LEU A 81 7.45 7.95 -4.85
N ARG A 82 6.32 7.28 -5.11
CA ARG A 82 6.14 6.51 -6.36
C ARG A 82 6.15 7.41 -7.61
N GLY A 83 6.18 8.73 -7.43
CA GLY A 83 6.26 9.77 -8.43
C GLY A 83 4.91 10.00 -9.13
N PRO A 84 4.61 11.23 -9.59
CA PRO A 84 3.73 11.34 -10.74
C PRO A 84 4.33 10.48 -11.84
N LYS A 85 3.51 9.81 -12.65
CA LYS A 85 3.98 9.50 -14.01
C LYS A 85 4.42 10.85 -14.55
N ARG A 86 5.73 11.11 -14.65
CA ARG A 86 6.22 12.08 -15.60
C ARG A 86 5.65 11.55 -16.90
N LYS A 87 4.52 12.11 -17.37
CA LYS A 87 4.29 12.12 -18.81
C LYS A 87 5.61 12.67 -19.32
N ALA A 88 6.39 11.85 -20.00
CA ALA A 88 7.59 12.31 -20.68
C ALA A 88 7.12 13.33 -21.71
N THR A 89 6.84 14.55 -21.25
CA THR A 89 6.69 15.71 -22.08
C THR A 89 8.12 16.17 -22.20
N LEU A 90 8.84 15.57 -23.15
CA LEU A 90 10.00 16.24 -23.71
C LEU A 90 9.48 17.60 -24.19
N PRO A 91 10.01 18.74 -23.71
CA PRO A 91 9.65 20.02 -24.27
C PRO A 91 10.15 20.03 -25.73
N GLY A 92 9.23 20.16 -26.69
CA GLY A 92 9.57 20.48 -28.08
C GLY A 92 9.31 19.45 -29.18
N PHE A 93 8.73 18.26 -28.90
CA PHE A 93 8.32 17.35 -29.98
C PHE A 93 6.81 17.06 -29.93
N PRO A 94 6.01 17.59 -30.88
CA PRO A 94 4.62 17.17 -31.04
C PRO A 94 4.60 15.69 -31.46
N LEU A 95 3.80 14.89 -30.76
CA LEU A 95 3.53 13.50 -31.18
C LEU A 95 2.92 13.51 -32.60
N PRO A 96 3.34 12.61 -33.50
CA PRO A 96 2.66 12.44 -34.78
C PRO A 96 1.21 12.01 -34.50
N ARG A 97 0.23 12.70 -35.08
CA ARG A 97 -1.17 12.26 -35.02
C ARG A 97 -1.27 10.94 -35.76
N LEU A 98 -1.62 9.87 -35.04
CA LEU A 98 -1.94 8.59 -35.68
C LEU A 98 -3.14 8.82 -36.62
N PRO A 99 -3.09 8.38 -37.89
CA PRO A 99 -4.22 8.51 -38.79
C PRO A 99 -5.41 7.74 -38.21
N LYS A 100 -6.56 8.41 -38.11
CA LYS A 100 -7.82 7.83 -37.60
C LYS A 100 -8.39 6.70 -38.47
N ASN A 101 -7.74 6.40 -39.59
CA ASN A 101 -8.23 5.48 -40.62
C ASN A 101 -7.36 4.22 -40.75
N LEU A 102 -6.65 3.80 -39.70
CA LEU A 102 -5.96 2.52 -39.73
C LEU A 102 -7.01 1.39 -39.65
N ALA A 103 -7.26 0.75 -40.78
CA ALA A 103 -8.13 -0.43 -40.84
C ALA A 103 -7.58 -1.52 -39.90
N PRO A 104 -8.45 -2.28 -39.21
CA PRO A 104 -8.01 -3.37 -38.35
C PRO A 104 -7.20 -4.40 -39.16
N PRO A 105 -6.17 -5.02 -38.56
CA PRO A 105 -5.41 -6.07 -39.24
C PRO A 105 -6.36 -7.22 -39.60
N ARG A 106 -6.24 -7.70 -40.85
CA ARG A 106 -7.03 -8.85 -41.31
C ARG A 106 -6.70 -10.08 -40.46
N PRO A 107 -7.70 -10.91 -40.10
CA PRO A 107 -7.43 -12.16 -39.43
C PRO A 107 -6.56 -13.05 -40.33
N ALA A 108 -5.59 -13.72 -39.72
CA ALA A 108 -4.74 -14.69 -40.40
C ALA A 108 -5.60 -15.87 -40.92
N PRO A 109 -5.25 -16.46 -42.08
CA PRO A 109 -5.90 -17.69 -42.52
C PRO A 109 -5.58 -18.84 -41.56
N GLN A 110 -6.57 -19.73 -41.39
CA GLN A 110 -6.48 -20.95 -40.58
C GLN A 110 -5.58 -21.99 -41.24
#